data_AF-A0A2N2WIE7-F1
#
_entry.id   AF-A0A2N2WIE7-F1
#
_cell.length_a   1.000
_cell.length_b   1.000
_cell.length_c   1.000
_cell.angle_alpha   90.00
_cell.angle_beta   90.00
_cell.angle_gamma   90.00
#
_symmetry.space_group_name_H-M   'P 1'
#
loop_
_entity.id
_entity.type
_entity.pdbx_description
1 polymer ?
#
loop_
_entity_poly.entity_id
_entity_poly.type
_entity_poly.pdbx_seq_one_letter_code
_entity_poly.pdbx_strand_id
1 'polypeptide(L)'
;MKKVYNIALIVLLTFSGSIAVQAQNSSNFEISKNLDIFTTVCKELNNNYVDELNYGDLIKTGIDAMLNKLDPYTVYISESQIEDFAFMTTGQYGGIGALIHKQGDYVVVSEPYEGSPAIKAGLIPGDRILKINEKDAKGKSVSDVSAILKGQPGTSIKITIGRDGEKSPIEITVMRENVSIPNVAYAEMLDENTGYIKLTGFTQNSGKEVRDAFMKLKESGTLKGLIVDLRDNGGGLMNEAVSITNLFVKKGELVVSTKGKTPDRNKSYKTFVQPVDLDIPMVVLVNGYSASASEIVAGALQDLDRAVILGERTFGKGLVQNIIPLTYNTQMKVTVAKYYIPSGRCIQAIDYATHDSLGYSRTIPDSLINSFKTKAGRIVYDGGGIVPDISAEEQIASNIAVSLITKYLIFDYANKFRREHESIAEPKEFVITDDIFNDFVAWLHDKDYDYTTRSEKMLSDLKKTAEKEQYYTELKPEFDLLESKMMHNKQADLIKYSDDIKSMLRSEIVSRYYFQKGRIKASLTEDKEVKSAIEILKDEKTYKAILDGTSNLTNTKS
;
A
#
# COMPACT_ATOMS: atom_id res chain seq x y z
N MET A 1 -15.52 59.96 -35.99
CA MET A 1 -15.52 58.49 -35.81
C MET A 1 -14.31 57.94 -35.04
N LYS A 2 -13.06 58.38 -35.28
CA LYS A 2 -11.87 57.89 -34.54
C LYS A 2 -11.85 58.16 -33.02
N LYS A 3 -12.43 59.28 -32.54
CA LYS A 3 -12.49 59.60 -31.10
C LYS A 3 -13.46 58.72 -30.29
N VAL A 4 -14.49 58.17 -30.93
CA VAL A 4 -15.50 57.32 -30.26
C VAL A 4 -14.97 55.90 -30.06
N TYR A 5 -14.16 55.40 -31.01
CA TYR A 5 -13.49 54.10 -30.90
C TYR A 5 -12.45 54.04 -29.78
N ASN A 6 -11.68 55.12 -29.55
CA ASN A 6 -10.69 55.15 -28.47
C ASN A 6 -11.30 55.19 -27.07
N ILE A 7 -12.48 55.81 -26.91
CA ILE A 7 -13.20 55.84 -25.62
C ILE A 7 -13.85 54.47 -25.33
N ALA A 8 -14.42 53.83 -26.35
CA ALA A 8 -14.99 52.49 -26.21
C ALA A 8 -13.92 51.43 -25.85
N LEU A 9 -12.71 51.53 -26.42
CA LEU A 9 -11.61 50.62 -26.09
C LEU A 9 -11.10 50.79 -24.65
N ILE A 10 -11.01 52.03 -24.15
CA ILE A 10 -10.59 52.34 -22.78
C ILE A 10 -11.63 51.88 -21.75
N VAL A 11 -12.92 52.06 -22.04
CA VAL A 11 -14.02 51.58 -21.17
C VAL A 11 -14.08 50.05 -21.16
N LEU A 12 -13.83 49.37 -22.28
CA LEU A 12 -13.75 47.91 -22.31
C LEU A 12 -12.54 47.38 -21.52
N LEU A 13 -11.39 48.05 -21.61
CA LEU A 13 -10.16 47.68 -20.87
C LEU A 13 -10.28 47.91 -19.36
N THR A 14 -10.96 48.97 -18.91
CA THR A 14 -11.20 49.23 -17.48
C THR A 14 -12.28 48.30 -16.90
N PHE A 15 -13.30 47.94 -17.69
CA PHE A 15 -14.32 46.98 -17.25
C PHE A 15 -13.78 45.54 -17.16
N SER A 16 -12.90 45.16 -18.10
CA SER A 16 -12.21 43.86 -18.07
C SER A 16 -11.24 43.74 -16.89
N GLY A 17 -10.53 44.81 -16.55
CA GLY A 17 -9.64 44.87 -15.38
C GLY A 17 -10.39 44.83 -14.05
N SER A 18 -11.61 45.38 -13.99
CA SER A 18 -12.40 45.45 -12.75
C SER A 18 -12.99 44.09 -12.37
N ILE A 19 -13.40 43.27 -13.35
CA ILE A 19 -13.97 41.93 -13.10
C ILE A 19 -12.90 40.95 -12.58
N ALA A 20 -11.66 41.05 -13.06
CA ALA A 20 -10.55 40.22 -12.57
C ALA A 20 -10.10 40.60 -11.15
N VAL A 21 -10.09 41.90 -10.82
CA VAL A 21 -9.73 42.40 -9.47
C VAL A 21 -10.83 42.09 -8.44
N GLN A 22 -12.11 42.13 -8.83
CA GLN A 22 -13.23 41.88 -7.92
C GLN A 22 -13.38 40.40 -7.51
N ALA A 23 -13.03 39.45 -8.40
CA ALA A 23 -13.01 38.02 -8.08
C ALA A 23 -11.83 37.59 -7.19
N GLN A 24 -10.67 38.25 -7.30
CA GLN A 24 -9.56 38.05 -6.37
C GLN A 24 -9.85 38.68 -5.00
N ASN A 25 -10.50 39.84 -4.95
CA ASN A 25 -10.86 40.52 -3.70
C ASN A 25 -11.91 39.75 -2.89
N SER A 26 -12.88 39.07 -3.51
CA SER A 26 -13.91 38.31 -2.79
C SER A 26 -13.33 37.08 -2.07
N SER A 27 -12.46 36.31 -2.73
CA SER A 27 -11.82 35.13 -2.10
C SER A 27 -10.89 35.54 -0.96
N ASN A 28 -10.09 36.60 -1.13
CA ASN A 28 -9.18 37.07 -0.08
C ASN A 28 -9.95 37.64 1.12
N PHE A 29 -11.08 38.31 0.87
CA PHE A 29 -11.96 38.80 1.93
C PHE A 29 -12.59 37.65 2.71
N GLU A 30 -13.14 36.63 2.04
CA GLU A 30 -13.73 35.46 2.71
C GLU A 30 -12.68 34.69 3.53
N ILE A 31 -11.46 34.50 3.02
CA ILE A 31 -10.37 33.90 3.80
C ILE A 31 -10.08 34.73 5.06
N SER A 32 -9.90 36.05 4.91
CA SER A 32 -9.58 36.94 6.03
C SER A 32 -10.68 36.95 7.09
N LYS A 33 -11.95 37.03 6.68
CA LYS A 33 -13.12 36.98 7.55
C LYS A 33 -13.18 35.68 8.35
N ASN A 34 -13.00 34.53 7.70
CA ASN A 34 -13.05 33.23 8.37
C ASN A 34 -11.86 33.01 9.32
N LEU A 35 -10.68 33.52 8.99
CA LEU A 35 -9.52 33.50 9.91
C LEU A 35 -9.75 34.37 11.16
N ASP A 36 -10.42 35.51 11.03
CA ASP A 36 -10.78 36.37 12.17
C ASP A 36 -11.81 35.70 13.09
N ILE A 37 -12.84 35.07 12.50
CA ILE A 37 -13.81 34.24 13.24
C ILE A 37 -13.09 33.12 13.99
N PHE A 38 -12.22 32.37 13.31
CA PHE A 38 -11.46 31.27 13.92
C PHE A 38 -10.58 31.74 15.08
N THR A 39 -9.89 32.86 14.89
CA THR A 39 -9.05 33.48 15.93
C THR A 39 -9.90 33.87 17.15
N THR A 40 -11.07 34.45 16.92
CA THR A 40 -12.00 34.83 17.99
C THR A 40 -12.51 33.60 18.74
N VAL A 41 -12.89 32.54 18.05
CA VAL A 41 -13.30 31.26 18.68
C VAL A 41 -12.19 30.70 19.56
N CYS A 42 -10.94 30.66 19.07
CA CYS A 42 -9.82 30.14 19.85
C CYS A 42 -9.56 30.97 21.12
N LYS A 43 -9.70 32.30 21.04
CA LYS A 43 -9.59 33.21 22.19
C LYS A 43 -10.71 33.01 23.20
N GLU A 44 -11.97 32.93 22.74
CA GLU A 44 -13.09 32.69 23.64
C GLU A 44 -13.02 31.32 24.30
N LEU A 45 -12.55 30.29 23.59
CA LEU A 45 -12.26 28.98 24.20
C LEU A 45 -11.19 29.09 25.30
N ASN A 46 -10.11 29.86 25.06
CA ASN A 46 -9.04 30.03 26.05
C ASN A 46 -9.55 30.67 27.34
N ASN A 47 -10.44 31.64 27.19
CA ASN A 47 -10.88 32.48 28.30
C ASN A 47 -12.04 31.86 29.08
N ASN A 48 -12.86 31.02 28.43
CA ASN A 48 -14.13 30.56 28.99
C ASN A 48 -14.23 29.03 29.16
N TYR A 49 -13.31 28.23 28.61
CA TYR A 49 -13.34 26.78 28.83
C TYR A 49 -12.91 26.42 30.25
N VAL A 50 -13.53 25.38 30.81
CA VAL A 50 -13.39 25.03 32.24
C VAL A 50 -12.04 24.38 32.58
N ASP A 51 -11.40 23.71 31.60
CA ASP A 51 -10.15 22.97 31.77
C ASP A 51 -9.00 23.57 30.92
N GLU A 52 -7.77 23.15 31.20
CA GLU A 52 -6.61 23.52 30.38
C GLU A 52 -6.68 22.87 28.99
N LEU A 53 -6.38 23.65 27.94
CA LEU A 53 -6.49 23.21 26.55
C LEU A 53 -5.13 22.97 25.91
N ASN A 54 -4.96 21.82 25.24
CA ASN A 54 -3.85 21.59 24.32
C ASN A 54 -4.18 22.15 22.93
N TYR A 55 -3.79 23.40 22.68
CA TYR A 55 -4.02 24.06 21.40
C TYR A 55 -3.30 23.39 20.21
N GLY A 56 -2.15 22.75 20.43
CA GLY A 56 -1.46 22.03 19.36
C GLY A 56 -2.35 20.93 18.76
N ASP A 57 -2.95 20.12 19.64
CA ASP A 57 -3.82 19.01 19.23
C ASP A 57 -5.17 19.50 18.71
N LEU A 58 -5.77 20.52 19.34
CA LEU A 58 -7.06 21.09 18.91
C LEU A 58 -6.97 21.72 17.52
N ILE A 59 -5.96 22.55 17.29
CA ILE A 59 -5.76 23.21 15.99
C ILE A 59 -5.45 22.16 14.93
N LYS A 60 -4.60 21.17 15.23
CA LYS A 60 -4.33 20.05 14.32
C LYS A 60 -5.61 19.30 13.95
N THR A 61 -6.46 19.00 14.93
CA THR A 61 -7.76 18.35 14.70
C THR A 61 -8.63 19.15 13.73
N GLY A 62 -8.68 20.48 13.90
CA GLY A 62 -9.41 21.36 12.99
C GLY A 62 -8.83 21.37 11.57
N ILE A 63 -7.50 21.41 11.44
CA ILE A 63 -6.80 21.35 10.13
C ILE A 63 -7.10 20.02 9.45
N ASP A 64 -6.91 18.89 10.14
CA ASP A 64 -7.13 17.55 9.59
C ASP A 64 -8.59 17.37 9.12
N ALA A 65 -9.55 17.84 9.92
CA ALA A 65 -10.97 17.79 9.55
C ALA A 65 -11.29 18.65 8.31
N MET A 66 -10.64 19.81 8.16
CA MET A 66 -10.79 20.66 6.98
C MET A 66 -10.23 19.98 5.74
N LEU A 67 -9.03 19.39 5.82
CA LEU A 67 -8.37 18.77 4.67
C LEU A 67 -9.04 17.46 4.24
N ASN A 68 -9.51 16.65 5.19
CA ASN A 68 -10.23 15.40 4.91
C ASN A 68 -11.53 15.61 4.09
N LYS A 69 -12.11 16.82 4.08
CA LYS A 69 -13.25 17.15 3.22
C LYS A 69 -12.88 17.32 1.74
N LEU A 70 -11.60 17.42 1.41
CA LEU A 70 -11.12 17.60 0.04
C LEU A 70 -10.86 16.26 -0.63
N ASP A 71 -9.94 15.49 -0.05
CA ASP A 71 -9.56 14.14 -0.48
C ASP A 71 -8.72 13.49 0.65
N PRO A 72 -8.59 12.14 0.70
CA PRO A 72 -7.85 11.44 1.76
C PRO A 72 -6.32 11.56 1.64
N TYR A 73 -5.80 12.25 0.63
CA TYR A 73 -4.36 12.38 0.34
C TYR A 73 -3.83 13.79 0.65
N THR A 74 -4.70 14.78 0.75
CA THR A 74 -4.39 16.13 1.18
C THR A 74 -4.33 16.14 2.71
N VAL A 75 -3.12 16.23 3.27
CA VAL A 75 -2.88 16.09 4.71
C VAL A 75 -1.87 17.11 5.21
N TYR A 76 -2.02 17.49 6.48
CA TYR A 76 -1.06 18.28 7.22
C TYR A 76 -0.04 17.36 7.90
N ILE A 77 1.22 17.78 7.87
CA ILE A 77 2.35 17.07 8.47
C ILE A 77 2.91 18.00 9.56
N SER A 78 2.61 17.67 10.82
CA SER A 78 3.13 18.40 11.98
C SER A 78 4.62 18.12 12.20
N GLU A 79 5.27 18.92 13.03
CA GLU A 79 6.69 18.74 13.42
C GLU A 79 6.97 17.32 13.93
N SER A 80 6.06 16.77 14.74
CA SER A 80 6.15 15.40 15.27
C SER A 80 6.04 14.30 14.21
N GLN A 81 5.55 14.61 13.00
CA GLN A 81 5.35 13.66 11.90
C GLN A 81 6.44 13.76 10.81
N ILE A 82 7.38 14.69 10.95
CA ILE A 82 8.41 14.94 9.93
C ILE A 82 9.31 13.71 9.73
N GLU A 83 9.67 13.01 10.79
CA GLU A 83 10.50 11.79 10.69
C GLU A 83 9.74 10.64 10.00
N ASP A 84 8.46 10.45 10.31
CA ASP A 84 7.61 9.45 9.65
C ASP A 84 7.46 9.78 8.16
N PHE A 85 7.29 11.06 7.82
CA PHE A 85 7.20 11.50 6.44
C PHE A 85 8.54 11.33 5.68
N ALA A 86 9.67 11.64 6.33
CA ALA A 86 10.99 11.38 5.78
C ALA A 86 11.19 9.89 5.52
N PHE A 87 10.76 9.01 6.42
CA PHE A 87 10.78 7.57 6.21
C PHE A 87 9.95 7.13 5.00
N MET A 88 8.72 7.64 4.85
CA MET A 88 7.86 7.32 3.71
C MET A 88 8.44 7.74 2.35
N THR A 89 9.35 8.73 2.32
CA THR A 89 9.93 9.26 1.08
C THR A 89 11.35 8.77 0.80
N THR A 90 12.11 8.42 1.84
CA THR A 90 13.52 8.00 1.74
C THR A 90 13.74 6.53 2.04
N GLY A 91 12.78 5.86 2.68
CA GLY A 91 12.93 4.50 3.22
C GLY A 91 13.83 4.43 4.46
N GLN A 92 14.22 5.58 5.03
CA GLN A 92 15.21 5.66 6.12
C GLN A 92 14.65 6.31 7.38
N TYR A 93 15.06 5.81 8.55
CA TYR A 93 14.74 6.42 9.84
C TYR A 93 15.76 6.04 10.92
N GLY A 94 15.90 6.87 11.95
CA GLY A 94 16.68 6.54 13.14
C GLY A 94 15.88 5.66 14.09
N GLY A 95 16.39 4.47 14.43
CA GLY A 95 15.68 3.58 15.34
C GLY A 95 16.33 2.21 15.50
N ILE A 96 15.54 1.24 15.98
CA ILE A 96 16.02 -0.12 16.25
C ILE A 96 15.84 -1.08 15.06
N GLY A 97 15.01 -0.73 14.07
CA GLY A 97 14.82 -1.54 12.87
C GLY A 97 14.01 -2.82 13.10
N ALA A 98 12.77 -2.68 13.57
CA ALA A 98 11.82 -3.78 13.68
C ALA A 98 10.38 -3.32 13.46
N LEU A 99 9.56 -4.18 12.88
CA LEU A 99 8.10 -4.05 12.91
C LEU A 99 7.56 -4.54 14.24
N ILE A 100 6.53 -3.85 14.73
CA ILE A 100 5.88 -4.11 16.01
C ILE A 100 4.36 -4.10 15.82
N HIS A 101 3.65 -4.89 16.62
CA HIS A 101 2.19 -4.89 16.64
C HIS A 101 1.67 -4.97 18.08
N LYS A 102 0.36 -4.80 18.28
CA LYS A 102 -0.27 -4.94 19.61
C LYS A 102 -0.91 -6.31 19.73
N GLN A 103 -0.60 -7.03 20.81
CA GLN A 103 -1.20 -8.32 21.16
C GLN A 103 -1.61 -8.26 22.64
N GLY A 104 -2.93 -8.21 22.88
CA GLY A 104 -3.47 -7.93 24.21
C GLY A 104 -3.00 -6.59 24.76
N ASP A 105 -2.47 -6.60 25.98
CA ASP A 105 -1.95 -5.39 26.66
C ASP A 105 -0.53 -5.01 26.24
N TYR A 106 0.15 -5.80 25.41
CA TYR A 106 1.56 -5.61 25.11
C TYR A 106 1.79 -5.22 23.65
N VAL A 107 2.85 -4.45 23.42
CA VAL A 107 3.44 -4.29 22.10
C VAL A 107 4.49 -5.38 21.92
N VAL A 108 4.41 -6.08 20.80
CA VAL A 108 5.21 -7.27 20.49
C VAL A 108 6.09 -6.99 19.28
N VAL A 109 7.34 -7.43 19.34
CA VAL A 109 8.24 -7.44 18.19
C VAL A 109 7.73 -8.45 17.17
N SER A 110 7.29 -7.95 16.03
CA SER A 110 6.73 -8.76 14.95
C SER A 110 7.83 -9.29 14.04
N GLU A 111 8.65 -8.38 13.53
CA GLU A 111 9.60 -8.70 12.48
C GLU A 111 10.77 -7.71 12.50
N PRO A 112 11.87 -8.07 13.17
CA PRO A 112 13.14 -7.34 13.04
C PRO A 112 13.69 -7.48 11.62
N TYR A 113 14.24 -6.39 11.08
CA TYR A 113 14.87 -6.43 9.76
C TYR A 113 16.25 -7.11 9.80
N GLU A 114 16.58 -7.88 8.77
CA GLU A 114 17.90 -8.49 8.63
C GLU A 114 19.02 -7.43 8.77
N GLY A 115 19.98 -7.69 9.66
CA GLY A 115 21.11 -6.77 9.92
C GLY A 115 20.77 -5.52 10.74
N SER A 116 19.53 -5.38 11.23
CA SER A 116 19.13 -4.22 12.03
C SER A 116 19.70 -4.21 13.45
N PRO A 117 19.69 -3.06 14.14
CA PRO A 117 20.07 -2.99 15.56
C PRO A 117 19.31 -3.94 16.47
N ALA A 118 18.02 -4.17 16.20
CA ALA A 118 17.19 -5.09 16.97
C ALA A 118 17.73 -6.52 16.90
N ILE A 119 18.06 -7.01 15.70
CA ILE A 119 18.68 -8.33 15.53
C ILE A 119 20.05 -8.39 16.19
N LYS A 120 20.90 -7.38 15.98
CA LYS A 120 22.25 -7.31 16.59
C LYS A 120 22.19 -7.37 18.13
N ALA A 121 21.15 -6.79 18.72
CA ALA A 121 20.92 -6.78 20.16
C ALA A 121 20.22 -8.06 20.67
N GLY A 122 19.84 -8.98 19.79
CA GLY A 122 19.23 -10.25 20.14
C GLY A 122 17.72 -10.22 20.35
N LEU A 123 17.01 -9.19 19.85
CA LEU A 123 15.54 -9.19 19.78
C LEU A 123 15.07 -10.18 18.72
N ILE A 124 13.97 -10.88 19.00
CA ILE A 124 13.37 -11.87 18.11
C ILE A 124 11.86 -11.64 17.96
N PRO A 125 11.22 -12.16 16.90
CA PRO A 125 9.77 -12.23 16.80
C PRO A 125 9.13 -12.87 18.04
N GLY A 126 8.11 -12.22 18.59
CA GLY A 126 7.39 -12.67 19.78
C GLY A 126 7.86 -12.03 21.10
N ASP A 127 8.94 -11.25 21.10
CA ASP A 127 9.34 -10.51 22.30
C ASP A 127 8.29 -9.46 22.69
N ARG A 128 7.72 -9.60 23.89
CA ARG A 128 6.78 -8.64 24.47
C ARG A 128 7.55 -7.51 25.13
N ILE A 129 7.33 -6.28 24.69
CA ILE A 129 7.97 -5.10 25.29
C ILE A 129 7.27 -4.78 26.60
N LEU A 130 7.96 -4.99 27.72
CA LEU A 130 7.45 -4.74 29.07
C LEU A 130 7.81 -3.33 29.53
N LYS A 131 9.05 -2.90 29.32
CA LYS A 131 9.52 -1.56 29.67
C LYS A 131 10.44 -1.01 28.59
N ILE A 132 10.42 0.31 28.46
CA ILE A 132 11.39 1.05 27.64
C ILE A 132 12.03 2.09 28.55
N ASN A 133 13.34 1.97 28.72
CA ASN A 133 14.10 2.53 29.82
C ASN A 133 13.45 2.12 31.15
N GLU A 134 13.07 3.08 32.00
CA GLU A 134 12.42 2.81 33.29
C GLU A 134 10.88 2.85 33.21
N LYS A 135 10.31 3.18 32.04
CA LYS A 135 8.87 3.40 31.86
C LYS A 135 8.16 2.13 31.40
N ASP A 136 6.99 1.85 31.98
CA ASP A 136 6.13 0.74 31.59
C ASP A 136 5.58 0.94 30.17
N ALA A 137 5.65 -0.12 29.37
CA ALA A 137 5.11 -0.18 28.00
C ALA A 137 3.76 -0.90 27.94
N LYS A 138 3.31 -1.55 29.03
CA LYS A 138 2.01 -2.21 29.10
C LYS A 138 0.87 -1.20 28.91
N GLY A 139 -0.11 -1.57 28.09
CA GLY A 139 -1.28 -0.76 27.77
C GLY A 139 -1.02 0.36 26.78
N LYS A 140 0.24 0.67 26.45
CA LYS A 140 0.59 1.70 25.47
C LYS A 140 0.14 1.31 24.06
N SER A 141 -0.07 2.32 23.21
CA SER A 141 -0.35 2.07 21.79
C SER A 141 0.93 1.73 21.03
N VAL A 142 0.78 1.13 19.85
CA VAL A 142 1.90 0.90 18.92
C VAL A 142 2.59 2.22 18.56
N SER A 143 1.82 3.29 18.37
CA SER A 143 2.34 4.62 18.03
C SER A 143 3.23 5.17 19.15
N ASP A 144 2.77 5.09 20.41
CA ASP A 144 3.53 5.57 21.57
C ASP A 144 4.86 4.82 21.70
N VAL A 145 4.82 3.49 21.55
CA VAL A 145 6.03 2.66 21.64
C VAL A 145 6.97 2.97 20.46
N SER A 146 6.45 3.05 19.24
CA SER A 146 7.23 3.38 18.04
C SER A 146 7.98 4.71 18.18
N ALA A 147 7.30 5.76 18.67
CA ALA A 147 7.89 7.08 18.87
C ALA A 147 9.09 7.06 19.84
N ILE A 148 9.07 6.17 20.85
CA ILE A 148 10.15 6.03 21.82
C ILE A 148 11.29 5.14 21.27
N LEU A 149 10.96 4.11 20.50
CA LEU A 149 11.96 3.21 19.88
C LEU A 149 12.75 3.92 18.77
N LYS A 150 12.11 4.85 18.04
CA LYS A 150 12.78 5.78 17.13
C LYS A 150 13.60 6.83 17.89
N GLY A 151 14.49 7.49 17.18
CA GLY A 151 15.30 8.57 17.72
C GLY A 151 16.67 8.68 17.06
N GLN A 152 17.46 9.63 17.53
CA GLN A 152 18.75 9.97 16.93
C GLN A 152 19.70 8.75 16.86
N PRO A 153 20.26 8.44 15.67
CA PRO A 153 21.28 7.41 15.51
C PRO A 153 22.49 7.64 16.44
N GLY A 154 23.08 6.56 16.95
CA GLY A 154 24.18 6.57 17.91
C GLY A 154 23.75 6.68 19.37
N THR A 155 22.48 6.93 19.66
CA THR A 155 21.94 6.88 21.02
C THR A 155 21.55 5.46 21.40
N SER A 156 21.67 5.12 22.69
CA SER A 156 21.23 3.81 23.19
C SER A 156 19.83 3.89 23.82
N ILE A 157 19.11 2.78 23.75
CA ILE A 157 17.83 2.59 24.43
C ILE A 157 17.84 1.24 25.17
N LYS A 158 17.33 1.23 26.39
CA LYS A 158 17.18 0.03 27.19
C LYS A 158 15.76 -0.50 27.04
N ILE A 159 15.60 -1.78 26.76
CA ILE A 159 14.30 -2.42 26.56
C ILE A 159 14.25 -3.65 27.47
N THR A 160 13.25 -3.72 28.33
CA THR A 160 12.95 -4.93 29.10
C THR A 160 11.86 -5.70 28.38
N ILE A 161 12.14 -6.95 28.02
CA ILE A 161 11.23 -7.82 27.28
C ILE A 161 10.80 -9.04 28.09
N GLY A 162 9.62 -9.56 27.76
CA GLY A 162 9.18 -10.90 28.12
C GLY A 162 9.31 -11.80 26.89
N ARG A 163 10.10 -12.86 27.01
CA ARG A 163 10.34 -13.83 25.96
C ARG A 163 9.74 -15.19 26.33
N ASP A 164 9.01 -15.79 25.41
CA ASP A 164 8.42 -17.10 25.64
C ASP A 164 9.50 -18.19 25.77
N GLY A 165 9.34 -19.05 26.76
CA GLY A 165 10.35 -20.05 27.16
C GLY A 165 11.28 -19.56 28.29
N GLU A 166 11.34 -18.26 28.54
CA GLU A 166 12.17 -17.66 29.58
C GLU A 166 11.37 -17.38 30.85
N LYS A 167 11.96 -17.69 32.02
CA LYS A 167 11.28 -17.55 33.31
C LYS A 167 11.30 -16.12 33.86
N SER A 168 12.19 -15.27 33.35
CA SER A 168 12.39 -13.91 33.88
C SER A 168 12.54 -12.92 32.73
N PRO A 169 12.10 -11.67 32.92
CA PRO A 169 12.31 -10.62 31.93
C PRO A 169 13.79 -10.44 31.56
N ILE A 170 14.06 -10.15 30.30
CA ILE A 170 15.42 -9.91 29.78
C ILE A 170 15.56 -8.42 29.52
N GLU A 171 16.65 -7.82 30.00
CA GLU A 171 17.01 -6.45 29.69
C GLU A 171 18.02 -6.43 28.53
N ILE A 172 17.68 -5.69 27.48
CA ILE A 172 18.49 -5.56 26.27
C ILE A 172 18.78 -4.08 26.04
N THR A 173 20.04 -3.75 25.79
CA THR A 173 20.42 -2.41 25.32
C THR A 173 20.58 -2.44 23.81
N VAL A 174 19.84 -1.58 23.11
CA VAL A 174 19.90 -1.44 21.65
C VAL A 174 20.50 -0.08 21.30
N MET A 175 21.52 -0.05 20.45
CA MET A 175 22.06 1.19 19.91
C MET A 175 21.27 1.56 18.65
N ARG A 176 20.62 2.72 18.63
CA ARG A 176 19.89 3.18 17.44
C ARG A 176 20.86 3.43 16.29
N GLU A 177 20.48 3.02 15.10
CA GLU A 177 21.24 3.29 13.87
C GLU A 177 20.30 3.96 12.85
N ASN A 178 20.87 4.47 11.75
CA ASN A 178 20.06 4.83 10.59
C ASN A 178 19.62 3.55 9.88
N VAL A 179 18.38 3.17 10.07
CA VAL A 179 17.77 1.98 9.46
C VAL A 179 17.32 2.35 8.06
N SER A 180 17.79 1.61 7.05
CA SER A 180 17.38 1.76 5.66
C SER A 180 16.61 0.52 5.21
N ILE A 181 15.37 0.70 4.77
CA ILE A 181 14.56 -0.36 4.19
C ILE A 181 14.76 -0.32 2.67
N PRO A 182 15.22 -1.42 2.03
CA PRO A 182 15.45 -1.44 0.59
C PRO A 182 14.14 -1.29 -0.17
N ASN A 183 14.18 -0.62 -1.33
CA ASN A 183 13.04 -0.53 -2.24
C ASN A 183 12.83 -1.87 -2.96
N VAL A 184 13.92 -2.47 -3.41
CA VAL A 184 13.92 -3.82 -3.99
C VAL A 184 14.05 -4.84 -2.87
N ALA A 185 12.91 -5.40 -2.45
CA ALA A 185 12.86 -6.39 -1.36
C ALA A 185 13.52 -7.72 -1.74
N TYR A 186 13.49 -8.08 -3.03
CA TYR A 186 14.05 -9.34 -3.52
C TYR A 186 14.39 -9.26 -5.02
N ALA A 187 15.52 -9.84 -5.42
CA ALA A 187 15.87 -10.04 -6.83
C ALA A 187 16.74 -11.29 -7.00
N GLU A 188 16.30 -12.24 -7.82
CA GLU A 188 17.02 -13.49 -8.14
C GLU A 188 16.57 -14.04 -9.50
N MET A 189 17.36 -14.92 -10.09
CA MET A 189 16.91 -15.80 -11.17
C MET A 189 15.95 -16.86 -10.60
N LEU A 190 14.75 -16.99 -11.17
CA LEU A 190 13.78 -18.01 -10.78
C LEU A 190 14.08 -19.36 -11.43
N ASP A 191 14.60 -19.33 -12.65
CA ASP A 191 15.11 -20.47 -13.40
C ASP A 191 16.31 -20.02 -14.26
N GLU A 192 16.78 -20.88 -15.18
CA GLU A 192 17.95 -20.58 -16.04
C GLU A 192 17.81 -19.32 -16.89
N ASN A 193 16.58 -18.87 -17.17
CA ASN A 193 16.30 -17.83 -18.17
C ASN A 193 15.48 -16.65 -17.63
N THR A 194 14.82 -16.79 -16.48
CA THR A 194 13.84 -15.80 -15.99
C THR A 194 14.32 -15.12 -14.72
N GLY A 195 14.54 -13.81 -14.81
CA GLY A 195 14.85 -12.95 -13.66
C GLY A 195 13.58 -12.42 -13.01
N TYR A 196 13.65 -12.18 -11.70
CA TYR A 196 12.54 -11.62 -10.93
C TYR A 196 13.02 -10.47 -10.04
N ILE A 197 12.24 -9.40 -9.96
CA ILE A 197 12.48 -8.25 -9.09
C ILE A 197 11.17 -7.92 -8.35
N LYS A 198 11.16 -8.00 -7.02
CA LYS A 198 10.08 -7.51 -6.17
C LYS A 198 10.39 -6.10 -5.69
N LEU A 199 9.61 -5.14 -6.17
CA LEU A 199 9.72 -3.73 -5.77
C LEU A 199 8.59 -3.40 -4.79
N THR A 200 8.93 -3.08 -3.55
CA THR A 200 7.95 -2.80 -2.48
C THR A 200 7.81 -1.32 -2.14
N GLY A 201 8.65 -0.45 -2.72
CA GLY A 201 8.58 0.99 -2.50
C GLY A 201 9.15 1.79 -3.66
N PHE A 202 8.61 2.99 -3.85
CA PHE A 202 9.17 4.01 -4.74
C PHE A 202 9.75 5.15 -3.92
N THR A 203 10.63 4.84 -2.96
CA THR A 203 11.37 5.86 -2.21
C THR A 203 12.60 6.29 -2.99
N GLN A 204 13.30 7.29 -2.46
CA GLN A 204 14.54 7.80 -3.05
C GLN A 204 15.49 6.65 -3.44
N ASN A 205 16.02 6.70 -4.67
CA ASN A 205 16.94 5.73 -5.27
C ASN A 205 16.32 4.41 -5.76
N SER A 206 15.01 4.20 -5.65
CA SER A 206 14.36 2.97 -6.16
C SER A 206 14.67 2.71 -7.65
N GLY A 207 14.73 3.72 -8.51
CA GLY A 207 15.12 3.56 -9.91
C GLY A 207 16.57 3.08 -10.09
N LYS A 208 17.48 3.52 -9.21
CA LYS A 208 18.86 3.01 -9.19
C LYS A 208 18.91 1.58 -8.68
N GLU A 209 18.18 1.24 -7.63
CA GLU A 209 18.14 -0.11 -7.06
C GLU A 209 17.58 -1.13 -8.07
N VAL A 210 16.50 -0.79 -8.78
CA VAL A 210 15.95 -1.65 -9.85
C VAL A 210 16.96 -1.83 -10.98
N ARG A 211 17.64 -0.75 -11.39
CA ARG A 211 18.70 -0.83 -12.40
C ARG A 211 19.82 -1.78 -11.95
N ASP A 212 20.31 -1.64 -10.74
CA ASP A 212 21.40 -2.45 -10.22
C ASP A 212 21.00 -3.91 -10.05
N ALA A 213 19.77 -4.17 -9.57
CA ALA A 213 19.20 -5.52 -9.50
C ALA A 213 19.11 -6.16 -10.89
N PHE A 214 18.59 -5.42 -11.87
CA PHE A 214 18.47 -5.89 -13.25
C PHE A 214 19.84 -6.19 -13.88
N MET A 215 20.83 -5.32 -13.68
CA MET A 215 22.20 -5.56 -14.18
C MET A 215 22.82 -6.81 -13.55
N LYS A 216 22.64 -7.03 -12.24
CA LYS A 216 23.10 -8.25 -11.57
C LYS A 216 22.44 -9.50 -12.14
N LEU A 217 21.14 -9.45 -12.45
CA LEU A 217 20.45 -10.57 -13.11
C LEU A 217 21.06 -10.87 -14.48
N LYS A 218 21.36 -9.84 -15.28
CA LYS A 218 22.05 -9.98 -16.59
C LYS A 218 23.46 -10.56 -16.47
N GLU A 219 24.17 -10.29 -15.38
CA GLU A 219 25.50 -10.83 -15.11
C GLU A 219 25.46 -12.28 -14.58
N SER A 220 24.40 -12.65 -13.87
CA SER A 220 24.28 -13.94 -13.17
C SER A 220 23.91 -15.14 -14.06
N GLY A 221 23.46 -14.91 -15.30
CA GLY A 221 23.03 -15.99 -16.19
C GLY A 221 22.52 -15.49 -17.54
N THR A 222 21.94 -16.40 -18.33
CA THR A 222 21.35 -16.06 -19.64
C THR A 222 19.95 -15.51 -19.44
N LEU A 223 19.84 -14.23 -19.10
CA LEU A 223 18.55 -13.58 -18.87
C LEU A 223 17.77 -13.43 -20.20
N LYS A 224 16.64 -14.12 -20.33
CA LYS A 224 15.74 -14.05 -21.50
C LYS A 224 14.35 -13.49 -21.18
N GLY A 225 13.99 -13.36 -19.92
CA GLY A 225 12.72 -12.78 -19.49
C GLY A 225 12.84 -12.14 -18.11
N LEU A 226 12.03 -11.10 -17.86
CA LEU A 226 12.00 -10.39 -16.59
C LEU A 226 10.58 -10.31 -16.03
N ILE A 227 10.43 -10.66 -14.76
CA ILE A 227 9.21 -10.39 -13.99
C ILE A 227 9.49 -9.23 -13.03
N VAL A 228 8.68 -8.18 -13.10
CA VAL A 228 8.69 -7.07 -12.14
C VAL A 228 7.41 -7.16 -11.32
N ASP A 229 7.55 -7.46 -10.03
CA ASP A 229 6.41 -7.62 -9.13
C ASP A 229 6.14 -6.32 -8.37
N LEU A 230 4.98 -5.72 -8.64
CA LEU A 230 4.46 -4.50 -8.03
C LEU A 230 3.25 -4.77 -7.12
N ARG A 231 2.89 -6.04 -6.88
CA ARG A 231 1.80 -6.41 -5.96
C ARG A 231 2.09 -5.86 -4.58
N ASP A 232 1.03 -5.34 -3.94
CA ASP A 232 1.08 -4.73 -2.60
C ASP A 232 1.95 -3.46 -2.51
N ASN A 233 2.35 -2.89 -3.64
CA ASN A 233 3.12 -1.64 -3.67
C ASN A 233 2.20 -0.43 -3.89
N GLY A 234 1.94 0.31 -2.82
CA GLY A 234 1.12 1.54 -2.84
C GLY A 234 1.75 2.75 -3.56
N GLY A 235 2.95 2.60 -4.12
CA GLY A 235 3.64 3.59 -4.92
C GLY A 235 4.68 4.40 -4.13
N GLY A 236 4.74 5.71 -4.39
CA GLY A 236 5.73 6.62 -3.81
C GLY A 236 6.08 7.75 -4.77
N LEU A 237 7.37 8.06 -4.91
CA LEU A 237 7.86 9.17 -5.70
C LEU A 237 7.65 8.94 -7.20
N MET A 238 6.88 9.83 -7.83
CA MET A 238 6.59 9.77 -9.28
C MET A 238 7.86 9.79 -10.15
N ASN A 239 8.89 10.54 -9.77
CA ASN A 239 10.15 10.60 -10.53
C ASN A 239 10.88 9.26 -10.57
N GLU A 240 10.72 8.43 -9.53
CA GLU A 240 11.29 7.10 -9.51
C GLU A 240 10.54 6.16 -10.46
N ALA A 241 9.22 6.28 -10.57
CA ALA A 241 8.46 5.57 -11.61
C ALA A 241 8.94 5.92 -13.02
N VAL A 242 9.18 7.20 -13.30
CA VAL A 242 9.75 7.64 -14.60
C VAL A 242 11.14 7.04 -14.83
N SER A 243 11.98 7.00 -13.79
CA SER A 243 13.33 6.44 -13.85
C SER A 243 13.32 4.93 -14.11
N ILE A 244 12.42 4.19 -13.47
CA ILE A 244 12.23 2.75 -13.66
C ILE A 244 11.72 2.45 -15.06
N THR A 245 10.69 3.17 -15.55
CA THR A 245 10.19 3.00 -16.92
C THR A 245 11.27 3.31 -17.96
N ASN A 246 12.14 4.31 -17.72
CA ASN A 246 13.24 4.65 -18.62
C ASN A 246 14.23 3.49 -18.82
N LEU A 247 14.36 2.56 -17.88
CA LEU A 247 15.26 1.40 -18.03
C LEU A 247 14.88 0.55 -19.25
N PHE A 248 13.60 0.52 -19.61
CA PHE A 248 13.05 -0.40 -20.62
C PHE A 248 12.44 0.30 -21.84
N VAL A 249 12.42 1.64 -21.85
CA VAL A 249 11.75 2.44 -22.88
C VAL A 249 12.72 3.43 -23.51
N LYS A 250 12.60 3.62 -24.83
CA LYS A 250 13.44 4.55 -25.62
C LYS A 250 13.42 5.95 -25.01
N LYS A 251 14.57 6.64 -25.09
CA LYS A 251 14.72 8.04 -24.66
C LYS A 251 13.72 8.96 -25.40
N GLY A 252 13.09 9.88 -24.66
CA GLY A 252 12.16 10.87 -25.19
C GLY A 252 10.70 10.43 -25.26
N GLU A 253 10.39 9.19 -24.90
CA GLU A 253 9.02 8.67 -24.82
C GLU A 253 8.29 9.25 -23.60
N LEU A 254 7.01 9.55 -23.75
CA LEU A 254 6.16 10.01 -22.65
C LEU A 254 5.93 8.86 -21.68
N VAL A 255 6.13 9.09 -20.38
CA VAL A 255 5.79 8.14 -19.32
C VAL A 255 4.53 8.57 -18.60
N VAL A 256 4.45 9.84 -18.22
CA VAL A 256 3.29 10.40 -17.52
C VAL A 256 3.20 11.90 -17.77
N SER A 257 1.99 12.43 -17.82
CA SER A 257 1.73 13.86 -17.85
C SER A 257 0.77 14.25 -16.73
N THR A 258 0.83 15.49 -16.28
CA THR A 258 -0.04 16.01 -15.21
C THR A 258 -0.90 17.13 -15.78
N LYS A 259 -2.14 17.22 -15.34
CA LYS A 259 -3.03 18.35 -15.61
C LYS A 259 -3.61 18.86 -14.30
N GLY A 260 -3.27 20.11 -13.96
CA GLY A 260 -3.70 20.77 -12.73
C GLY A 260 -4.58 21.99 -12.99
N LYS A 261 -4.92 22.70 -11.91
CA LYS A 261 -5.77 23.90 -11.98
C LYS A 261 -5.13 25.05 -12.78
N THR A 262 -3.81 25.18 -12.71
CA THR A 262 -3.05 26.27 -13.33
C THR A 262 -2.07 25.71 -14.39
N PRO A 263 -1.75 26.46 -15.46
CA PRO A 263 -0.89 25.97 -16.53
C PRO A 263 0.51 25.49 -16.08
N ASP A 264 1.08 26.08 -15.02
CA ASP A 264 2.37 25.67 -14.43
C ASP A 264 2.35 24.28 -13.77
N ARG A 265 1.15 23.75 -13.51
CA ARG A 265 0.93 22.38 -13.03
C ARG A 265 0.76 21.37 -14.15
N ASN A 266 0.72 21.83 -15.40
CA ASN A 266 0.71 20.95 -16.57
C ASN A 266 2.16 20.61 -16.93
N LYS A 267 2.55 19.35 -16.72
CA LYS A 267 3.91 18.88 -16.97
C LYS A 267 3.89 17.56 -17.73
N SER A 268 4.90 17.33 -18.55
CA SER A 268 5.12 16.05 -19.22
C SER A 268 6.45 15.49 -18.77
N TYR A 269 6.43 14.26 -18.28
CA TYR A 269 7.60 13.53 -17.82
C TYR A 269 7.93 12.46 -18.85
N LYS A 270 9.12 12.58 -19.42
CA LYS A 270 9.63 11.71 -20.47
C LYS A 270 10.85 10.97 -19.99
N THR A 271 11.13 9.83 -20.62
CA THR A 271 12.43 9.16 -20.48
C THR A 271 13.55 10.11 -20.91
N PHE A 272 14.60 10.22 -20.10
CA PHE A 272 15.62 11.26 -20.16
C PHE A 272 17.03 10.72 -20.44
N VAL A 273 17.30 9.43 -20.20
CA VAL A 273 18.57 8.75 -20.52
C VAL A 273 18.37 7.60 -21.51
N GLN A 274 19.47 7.02 -21.99
CA GLN A 274 19.40 5.81 -22.82
C GLN A 274 18.85 4.63 -21.99
N PRO A 275 18.00 3.77 -22.58
CA PRO A 275 17.49 2.58 -21.91
C PRO A 275 18.61 1.59 -21.61
N VAL A 276 18.38 0.74 -20.61
CA VAL A 276 19.28 -0.37 -20.28
C VAL A 276 18.98 -1.58 -21.16
N ASP A 277 17.71 -1.86 -21.43
CA ASP A 277 17.30 -3.00 -22.27
C ASP A 277 15.95 -2.76 -22.95
N LEU A 278 15.94 -2.72 -24.28
CA LEU A 278 14.73 -2.50 -25.07
C LEU A 278 14.02 -3.78 -25.47
N ASP A 279 14.71 -4.92 -25.38
CA ASP A 279 14.32 -6.13 -26.13
C ASP A 279 13.84 -7.24 -25.20
N ILE A 280 14.32 -7.29 -23.95
CA ILE A 280 13.96 -8.35 -23.02
C ILE A 280 12.43 -8.44 -22.82
N PRO A 281 11.79 -9.59 -23.09
CA PRO A 281 10.40 -9.84 -22.73
C PRO A 281 10.16 -9.60 -21.25
N MET A 282 9.06 -8.92 -20.90
CA MET A 282 8.77 -8.59 -19.51
C MET A 282 7.30 -8.71 -19.14
N VAL A 283 7.06 -9.22 -17.93
CA VAL A 283 5.74 -9.26 -17.29
C VAL A 283 5.78 -8.40 -16.05
N VAL A 284 4.74 -7.59 -15.84
CA VAL A 284 4.55 -6.81 -14.61
C VAL A 284 3.39 -7.40 -13.83
N LEU A 285 3.65 -7.85 -12.61
CA LEU A 285 2.61 -8.36 -11.71
C LEU A 285 1.98 -7.20 -10.92
N VAL A 286 0.66 -7.17 -10.86
CA VAL A 286 -0.11 -6.12 -10.18
C VAL A 286 -1.34 -6.69 -9.47
N ASN A 287 -1.83 -5.99 -8.45
CA ASN A 287 -3.07 -6.33 -7.74
C ASN A 287 -3.82 -5.07 -7.27
N GLY A 288 -4.95 -5.26 -6.58
CA GLY A 288 -5.76 -4.17 -6.02
C GLY A 288 -5.04 -3.20 -5.08
N TYR A 289 -3.87 -3.58 -4.55
CA TYR A 289 -3.03 -2.75 -3.69
C TYR A 289 -1.90 -2.03 -4.43
N SER A 290 -1.71 -2.34 -5.72
CA SER A 290 -0.79 -1.61 -6.59
C SER A 290 -1.36 -0.21 -6.86
N ALA A 291 -0.68 0.84 -6.44
CA ALA A 291 -1.22 2.21 -6.52
C ALA A 291 -0.18 3.24 -6.97
N SER A 292 -0.67 4.37 -7.51
CA SER A 292 0.12 5.58 -7.77
C SER A 292 1.36 5.32 -8.66
N ALA A 293 2.57 5.43 -8.13
CA ALA A 293 3.81 5.19 -8.88
C ALA A 293 3.86 3.79 -9.53
N SER A 294 3.33 2.76 -8.86
CA SER A 294 3.19 1.41 -9.41
C SER A 294 2.30 1.40 -10.66
N GLU A 295 1.20 2.15 -10.63
CA GLU A 295 0.27 2.28 -11.76
C GLU A 295 0.86 3.11 -12.90
N ILE A 296 1.73 4.07 -12.61
CA ILE A 296 2.49 4.79 -13.63
C ILE A 296 3.45 3.85 -14.35
N VAL A 297 4.18 2.99 -13.64
CA VAL A 297 5.08 2.00 -14.27
C VAL A 297 4.28 0.99 -15.09
N ALA A 298 3.31 0.32 -14.47
CA ALA A 298 2.49 -0.69 -15.15
C ALA A 298 1.74 -0.09 -16.34
N GLY A 299 1.05 1.04 -16.14
CA GLY A 299 0.28 1.71 -17.19
C GLY A 299 1.14 2.27 -18.32
N ALA A 300 2.30 2.86 -18.03
CA ALA A 300 3.18 3.34 -19.09
C ALA A 300 3.79 2.20 -19.91
N LEU A 301 4.19 1.09 -19.28
CA LEU A 301 4.70 -0.07 -19.98
C LEU A 301 3.61 -0.78 -20.79
N GLN A 302 2.36 -0.81 -20.30
CA GLN A 302 1.21 -1.33 -21.05
C GLN A 302 0.89 -0.45 -22.26
N ASP A 303 0.74 0.86 -22.04
CA ASP A 303 0.36 1.82 -23.09
C ASP A 303 1.40 1.91 -24.21
N LEU A 304 2.68 1.64 -23.90
CA LEU A 304 3.77 1.61 -24.86
C LEU A 304 4.01 0.21 -25.47
N ASP A 305 3.20 -0.78 -25.10
CA ASP A 305 3.32 -2.19 -25.47
C ASP A 305 4.71 -2.78 -25.20
N ARG A 306 5.30 -2.33 -24.08
CA ARG A 306 6.63 -2.78 -23.63
C ARG A 306 6.56 -4.00 -22.73
N ALA A 307 5.46 -4.16 -21.98
CA ALA A 307 5.25 -5.24 -21.04
C ALA A 307 3.85 -5.83 -21.14
N VAL A 308 3.72 -7.11 -20.78
CA VAL A 308 2.44 -7.74 -20.46
C VAL A 308 2.11 -7.46 -18.99
N ILE A 309 0.90 -6.98 -18.70
CA ILE A 309 0.43 -6.78 -17.33
C ILE A 309 -0.38 -8.01 -16.89
N LEU A 310 -0.04 -8.61 -15.75
CA LEU A 310 -0.69 -9.80 -15.23
C LEU A 310 -1.12 -9.61 -13.77
N GLY A 311 -2.29 -10.13 -13.40
CA GLY A 311 -2.78 -10.13 -12.03
C GLY A 311 -4.20 -9.59 -11.90
N GLU A 312 -4.44 -8.68 -10.97
CA GLU A 312 -5.75 -8.05 -10.75
C GLU A 312 -5.75 -6.56 -11.13
N ARG A 313 -6.94 -5.98 -11.25
CA ARG A 313 -7.09 -4.52 -11.47
C ARG A 313 -6.44 -3.75 -10.32
N THR A 314 -5.69 -2.70 -10.65
CA THR A 314 -5.00 -1.86 -9.66
C THR A 314 -5.90 -0.87 -8.94
N PHE A 315 -5.37 -0.21 -7.90
CA PHE A 315 -6.13 0.62 -6.97
C PHE A 315 -6.89 1.81 -7.60
N GLY A 316 -6.33 2.43 -8.65
CA GLY A 316 -6.95 3.57 -9.33
C GLY A 316 -6.61 4.95 -8.74
N LYS A 317 -5.38 5.18 -8.29
CA LYS A 317 -4.95 6.49 -7.76
C LYS A 317 -4.22 7.29 -8.85
N GLY A 318 -4.99 8.06 -9.61
CA GLY A 318 -4.58 9.01 -10.65
C GLY A 318 -4.29 10.44 -10.18
N LEU A 319 -4.03 10.67 -8.88
CA LEU A 319 -3.80 12.01 -8.30
C LEU A 319 -2.32 12.29 -8.02
N VAL A 320 -1.91 13.54 -8.23
CA VAL A 320 -0.56 14.04 -7.93
C VAL A 320 -0.60 14.94 -6.71
N GLN A 321 0.24 14.61 -5.73
CA GLN A 321 0.43 15.42 -4.55
C GLN A 321 1.75 16.21 -4.64
N ASN A 322 1.72 17.45 -4.18
CA ASN A 322 2.91 18.25 -3.91
C ASN A 322 3.09 18.47 -2.42
N ILE A 323 4.35 18.58 -2.00
CA ILE A 323 4.70 18.98 -0.65
C ILE A 323 4.93 20.49 -0.65
N ILE A 324 4.20 21.19 0.19
CA ILE A 324 4.35 22.64 0.39
C ILE A 324 4.90 22.84 1.80
N PRO A 325 6.12 23.36 1.95
CA PRO A 325 6.63 23.78 3.25
C PRO A 325 5.74 24.88 3.81
N LEU A 326 5.39 24.77 5.09
CA LEU A 326 4.66 25.75 5.86
C LEU A 326 5.57 26.38 6.92
N THR A 327 5.03 27.25 7.76
CA THR A 327 5.77 27.85 8.88
C THR A 327 6.14 26.80 9.94
N TYR A 328 7.14 27.11 10.77
CA TYR A 328 7.57 26.28 11.89
C TYR A 328 7.95 24.84 11.50
N ASN A 329 8.61 24.65 10.35
CA ASN A 329 9.05 23.34 9.87
C ASN A 329 7.92 22.30 9.68
N THR A 330 6.68 22.78 9.51
CA THR A 330 5.53 21.94 9.18
C THR A 330 5.35 21.86 7.66
N GLN A 331 4.57 20.91 7.17
CA GLN A 331 4.37 20.71 5.72
C GLN A 331 2.91 20.38 5.41
N MET A 332 2.48 20.68 4.19
CA MET A 332 1.21 20.21 3.66
C MET A 332 1.46 19.39 2.40
N LYS A 333 1.00 18.14 2.40
CA LYS A 333 0.89 17.33 1.19
C LYS A 333 -0.46 17.65 0.57
N VAL A 334 -0.51 18.21 -0.62
CA VAL A 334 -1.74 18.68 -1.26
C VAL A 334 -1.90 18.13 -2.67
N THR A 335 -3.11 17.68 -3.00
CA THR A 335 -3.47 17.26 -4.37
C THR A 335 -3.53 18.47 -5.29
N VAL A 336 -2.71 18.49 -6.35
CA VAL A 336 -2.59 19.64 -7.27
C VAL A 336 -2.97 19.32 -8.71
N ALA A 337 -2.99 18.05 -9.09
CA ALA A 337 -3.24 17.62 -10.46
C ALA A 337 -3.76 16.18 -10.51
N LYS A 338 -4.38 15.84 -11.65
CA LYS A 338 -4.55 14.46 -12.10
C LYS A 338 -3.39 14.10 -13.02
N TYR A 339 -2.98 12.83 -13.06
CA TYR A 339 -2.01 12.36 -14.05
C TYR A 339 -2.65 11.49 -15.12
N TYR A 340 -1.98 11.46 -16.27
CA TYR A 340 -2.39 10.79 -17.48
C TYR A 340 -1.20 10.01 -18.04
N ILE A 341 -1.40 8.73 -18.31
CA ILE A 341 -0.39 7.80 -18.85
C ILE A 341 -0.35 7.90 -20.40
N PRO A 342 0.60 7.25 -21.10
CA PRO A 342 0.98 7.61 -22.47
C PRO A 342 -0.15 7.60 -23.51
N SER A 343 -1.14 6.72 -23.38
CA SER A 343 -2.35 6.70 -24.24
C SER A 343 -3.24 7.94 -24.07
N GLY A 344 -3.00 8.74 -23.03
CA GLY A 344 -3.80 9.91 -22.66
C GLY A 344 -4.93 9.62 -21.67
N ARG A 345 -5.04 8.39 -21.17
CA ARG A 345 -6.08 7.99 -20.19
C ARG A 345 -5.74 8.42 -18.76
N CYS A 346 -6.77 8.74 -17.97
CA CYS A 346 -6.67 9.03 -16.54
C CYS A 346 -7.20 7.86 -15.72
N ILE A 347 -6.35 7.23 -14.93
CA ILE A 347 -6.69 5.99 -14.22
C ILE A 347 -7.41 6.23 -12.88
N GLN A 348 -7.70 7.49 -12.53
CA GLN A 348 -8.34 7.86 -11.26
C GLN A 348 -9.72 7.19 -11.13
N ALA A 349 -9.91 6.34 -10.12
CA ALA A 349 -11.15 5.60 -9.91
C ALA A 349 -12.24 6.41 -9.19
N ILE A 350 -11.86 7.26 -8.22
CA ILE A 350 -12.80 7.99 -7.36
C ILE A 350 -12.82 9.47 -7.75
N ASP A 351 -14.01 10.04 -7.90
CA ASP A 351 -14.18 11.48 -8.01
C ASP A 351 -14.42 12.10 -6.63
N TYR A 352 -13.37 12.70 -6.06
CA TYR A 352 -13.45 13.41 -4.78
C TYR A 352 -14.08 14.81 -4.90
N ALA A 353 -14.29 15.33 -6.12
CA ALA A 353 -14.92 16.64 -6.29
C ALA A 353 -16.44 16.59 -6.10
N THR A 354 -17.05 15.42 -6.29
CA THR A 354 -18.50 15.23 -6.18
C THR A 354 -18.81 14.30 -5.01
N HIS A 355 -19.73 14.74 -4.16
CA HIS A 355 -20.20 13.98 -3.01
C HIS A 355 -21.67 13.64 -3.21
N ASP A 356 -22.08 12.45 -2.78
CA ASP A 356 -23.49 12.06 -2.77
C ASP A 356 -24.29 12.78 -1.66
N SER A 357 -25.59 12.51 -1.58
CA SER A 357 -26.48 13.09 -0.56
C SER A 357 -26.09 12.72 0.89
N LEU A 358 -25.22 11.72 1.07
CA LEU A 358 -24.69 11.26 2.35
C LEU A 358 -23.26 11.77 2.60
N GLY A 359 -22.69 12.54 1.66
CA GLY A 359 -21.36 13.12 1.78
C GLY A 359 -20.21 12.19 1.36
N TYR A 360 -20.47 11.08 0.69
CA TYR A 360 -19.42 10.15 0.21
C TYR A 360 -19.00 10.43 -1.23
N SER A 361 -17.70 10.34 -1.51
CA SER A 361 -17.15 10.42 -2.87
C SER A 361 -17.51 9.16 -3.68
N ARG A 362 -17.76 9.31 -4.98
CA ARG A 362 -18.23 8.20 -5.84
C ARG A 362 -17.11 7.59 -6.67
N THR A 363 -17.14 6.27 -6.84
CA THR A 363 -16.42 5.59 -7.92
C THR A 363 -17.03 5.99 -9.26
N ILE A 364 -16.18 6.21 -10.26
CA ILE A 364 -16.63 6.48 -11.62
C ILE A 364 -17.38 5.23 -12.12
N PRO A 365 -18.67 5.33 -12.50
CA PRO A 365 -19.40 4.18 -13.03
C PRO A 365 -18.79 3.70 -14.35
N ASP A 366 -18.85 2.38 -14.60
CA ASP A 366 -18.33 1.78 -15.84
C ASP A 366 -18.94 2.39 -17.11
N SER A 367 -20.17 2.90 -17.03
CA SER A 367 -20.83 3.59 -18.15
C SER A 367 -20.19 4.91 -18.55
N LEU A 368 -19.35 5.50 -17.68
CA LEU A 368 -18.62 6.75 -17.93
C LEU A 368 -17.15 6.51 -18.30
N ILE A 369 -16.70 5.26 -18.30
CA ILE A 369 -15.34 4.88 -18.67
C ILE A 369 -15.16 4.96 -20.20
N ASN A 370 -14.10 5.62 -20.64
CA ASN A 370 -13.76 5.81 -22.05
C ASN A 370 -12.67 4.82 -22.49
N SER A 371 -12.78 4.35 -23.73
CA SER A 371 -11.75 3.53 -24.36
C SER A 371 -10.65 4.37 -24.98
N PHE A 372 -9.42 3.91 -24.82
CA PHE A 372 -8.18 4.43 -25.38
C PHE A 372 -7.46 3.30 -26.12
N LYS A 373 -6.32 3.62 -26.73
CA LYS A 373 -5.47 2.66 -27.42
C LYS A 373 -4.03 2.73 -26.94
N THR A 374 -3.41 1.56 -26.78
CA THR A 374 -1.95 1.46 -26.65
C THR A 374 -1.28 1.82 -27.98
N LYS A 375 0.05 1.91 -27.99
CA LYS A 375 0.87 2.25 -29.16
C LYS A 375 0.65 1.29 -30.35
N ALA A 376 0.46 0.01 -30.08
CA ALA A 376 0.17 -1.06 -31.03
C ALA A 376 -1.35 -1.22 -31.31
N GLY A 377 -2.20 -0.49 -30.58
CA GLY A 377 -3.63 -0.40 -30.86
C GLY A 377 -4.54 -1.25 -29.97
N ARG A 378 -4.02 -1.89 -28.91
CA ARG A 378 -4.84 -2.63 -27.94
C ARG A 378 -5.79 -1.69 -27.22
N ILE A 379 -7.02 -2.14 -26.97
CA ILE A 379 -8.02 -1.34 -26.27
C ILE A 379 -7.70 -1.34 -24.78
N VAL A 380 -7.63 -0.14 -24.21
CA VAL A 380 -7.42 0.09 -22.77
C VAL A 380 -8.40 1.14 -22.26
N TYR A 381 -8.62 1.22 -20.95
CA TYR A 381 -9.70 2.02 -20.37
C TYR A 381 -9.20 3.00 -19.30
N ASP A 382 -9.91 4.12 -19.12
CA ASP A 382 -9.71 5.06 -18.01
C ASP A 382 -10.52 4.66 -16.74
N GLY A 383 -10.50 5.50 -15.70
CA GLY A 383 -11.56 5.52 -14.68
C GLY A 383 -11.59 4.41 -13.62
N GLY A 384 -10.55 3.59 -13.47
CA GLY A 384 -10.58 2.49 -12.47
C GLY A 384 -9.27 1.74 -12.29
N GLY A 385 -8.12 2.42 -12.36
CA GLY A 385 -6.81 1.76 -12.33
C GLY A 385 -6.42 1.12 -13.66
N ILE A 386 -5.33 0.36 -13.64
CA ILE A 386 -4.81 -0.45 -14.72
C ILE A 386 -5.52 -1.80 -14.69
N VAL A 387 -6.20 -2.12 -15.79
CA VAL A 387 -6.73 -3.47 -16.02
C VAL A 387 -5.60 -4.32 -16.60
N PRO A 388 -5.29 -5.48 -16.00
CA PRO A 388 -4.25 -6.36 -16.51
C PRO A 388 -4.63 -6.94 -17.87
N ASP A 389 -3.61 -7.25 -18.68
CA ASP A 389 -3.79 -7.92 -19.97
C ASP A 389 -4.26 -9.36 -19.74
N ILE A 390 -3.76 -10.00 -18.68
CA ILE A 390 -4.13 -11.34 -18.23
C ILE A 390 -4.59 -11.25 -16.78
N SER A 391 -5.86 -11.57 -16.54
CA SER A 391 -6.39 -11.62 -15.19
C SER A 391 -5.97 -12.88 -14.45
N ALA A 392 -5.58 -12.72 -13.20
CA ALA A 392 -5.51 -13.78 -12.23
C ALA A 392 -6.86 -13.91 -11.49
N GLU A 393 -7.14 -15.10 -10.97
CA GLU A 393 -8.26 -15.28 -10.03
C GLU A 393 -7.92 -14.62 -8.70
N GLU A 394 -8.84 -13.77 -8.22
CA GLU A 394 -8.70 -13.12 -6.91
C GLU A 394 -8.62 -14.18 -5.80
N GLN A 395 -7.51 -14.21 -5.08
CA GLN A 395 -7.31 -15.13 -3.96
C GLN A 395 -7.90 -14.53 -2.68
N ILE A 396 -9.19 -14.79 -2.45
CA ILE A 396 -9.85 -14.37 -1.21
C ILE A 396 -9.43 -15.31 -0.08
N ALA A 397 -8.70 -14.78 0.91
CA ALA A 397 -8.35 -15.52 2.10
C ALA A 397 -9.62 -16.05 2.81
N SER A 398 -9.62 -17.34 3.16
CA SER A 398 -10.74 -17.96 3.88
C SER A 398 -10.96 -17.29 5.24
N ASN A 399 -12.21 -17.26 5.73
CA ASN A 399 -12.54 -16.65 7.03
C ASN A 399 -11.74 -17.29 8.19
N ILE A 400 -11.49 -18.61 8.12
CA ILE A 400 -10.65 -19.31 9.08
C ILE A 400 -9.21 -18.79 9.02
N ALA A 401 -8.63 -18.63 7.82
CA ALA A 401 -7.28 -18.09 7.67
C ALA A 401 -7.17 -16.65 8.20
N VAL A 402 -8.16 -15.80 7.91
CA VAL A 402 -8.25 -14.44 8.46
C VAL A 402 -8.31 -14.46 9.99
N SER A 403 -9.10 -15.36 10.59
CA SER A 403 -9.17 -15.54 12.04
C SER A 403 -7.80 -15.93 12.62
N LEU A 404 -7.14 -16.94 12.03
CA LEU A 404 -5.84 -17.43 12.49
C LEU A 404 -4.74 -16.35 12.40
N ILE A 405 -4.76 -15.49 11.38
CA ILE A 405 -3.82 -14.36 11.24
C ILE A 405 -4.14 -13.26 12.24
N THR A 406 -5.39 -12.78 12.28
CA THR A 406 -5.78 -11.63 13.10
C THR A 406 -5.69 -11.90 14.60
N LYS A 407 -5.81 -13.16 15.01
CA LYS A 407 -5.56 -13.60 16.38
C LYS A 407 -4.12 -14.04 16.64
N TYR A 408 -3.21 -13.81 15.69
CA TYR A 408 -1.77 -14.10 15.79
C TYR A 408 -1.42 -15.58 16.01
N LEU A 409 -2.31 -16.52 15.69
CA LEU A 409 -2.10 -17.94 15.97
C LEU A 409 -1.05 -18.58 15.04
N ILE A 410 -1.01 -18.16 13.77
CA ILE A 410 0.06 -18.55 12.83
C ILE A 410 1.40 -17.98 13.30
N PHE A 411 1.40 -16.72 13.73
CA PHE A 411 2.58 -16.01 14.25
C PHE A 411 3.14 -16.69 15.51
N ASP A 412 2.28 -16.97 16.49
CA ASP A 412 2.62 -17.60 17.75
C ASP A 412 3.12 -19.04 17.55
N TYR A 413 2.46 -19.80 16.66
CA TYR A 413 2.91 -21.14 16.32
C TYR A 413 4.27 -21.12 15.64
N ALA A 414 4.53 -20.20 14.71
CA ALA A 414 5.85 -20.09 14.08
C ALA A 414 6.96 -19.78 15.10
N ASN A 415 6.66 -18.98 16.13
CA ASN A 415 7.59 -18.70 17.22
C ASN A 415 7.81 -19.94 18.11
N LYS A 416 6.76 -20.72 18.42
CA LYS A 416 6.89 -22.03 19.08
C LYS A 416 7.78 -22.96 18.27
N PHE A 417 7.46 -23.11 16.99
CA PHE A 417 8.19 -23.96 16.06
C PHE A 417 9.68 -23.61 16.03
N ARG A 418 10.03 -22.32 15.95
CA ARG A 418 11.42 -21.84 15.99
C ARG A 418 12.16 -22.18 17.29
N ARG A 419 11.48 -22.19 18.44
CA ARG A 419 12.11 -22.58 19.72
C ARG A 419 12.39 -24.07 19.81
N GLU A 420 11.56 -24.88 19.17
CA GLU A 420 11.63 -26.34 19.21
C GLU A 420 12.53 -26.91 18.09
N HIS A 421 12.82 -26.13 17.05
CA HIS A 421 13.61 -26.54 15.90
C HIS A 421 14.77 -25.58 15.64
N GLU A 422 16.01 -26.08 15.73
CA GLU A 422 17.22 -25.27 15.56
C GLU A 422 17.40 -24.80 14.10
N SER A 423 16.97 -25.60 13.14
CA SER A 423 17.10 -25.34 11.71
C SER A 423 15.94 -25.94 10.92
N ILE A 424 15.73 -25.43 9.71
CA ILE A 424 14.85 -26.01 8.70
C ILE A 424 15.61 -26.15 7.38
N ALA A 425 15.01 -26.81 6.38
CA ALA A 425 15.54 -26.83 5.02
C ALA A 425 15.56 -25.43 4.39
N GLU A 426 16.29 -25.29 3.28
CA GLU A 426 16.37 -24.04 2.54
C GLU A 426 14.97 -23.55 2.09
N PRO A 427 14.72 -22.23 1.96
CA PRO A 427 13.38 -21.69 1.73
C PRO A 427 12.63 -22.30 0.53
N LYS A 428 13.34 -22.65 -0.56
CA LYS A 428 12.74 -23.27 -1.75
C LYS A 428 12.28 -24.72 -1.51
N GLU A 429 12.88 -25.41 -0.54
CA GLU A 429 12.69 -26.84 -0.27
C GLU A 429 11.83 -27.10 0.96
N PHE A 430 11.82 -26.18 1.93
CA PHE A 430 11.01 -26.33 3.14
C PHE A 430 9.52 -26.30 2.81
N VAL A 431 8.79 -27.32 3.26
CA VAL A 431 7.33 -27.45 3.09
C VAL A 431 6.67 -27.75 4.44
N ILE A 432 5.41 -27.37 4.58
CA ILE A 432 4.61 -27.79 5.74
C ILE A 432 4.07 -29.18 5.48
N THR A 433 4.75 -30.18 6.04
CA THR A 433 4.31 -31.58 5.98
C THR A 433 3.00 -31.78 6.74
N ASP A 434 2.33 -32.90 6.50
CA ASP A 434 1.12 -33.25 7.25
C ASP A 434 1.40 -33.37 8.76
N ASP A 435 2.59 -33.82 9.16
CA ASP A 435 2.99 -33.89 10.56
C ASP A 435 3.06 -32.50 11.21
N ILE A 436 3.70 -31.52 10.54
CA ILE A 436 3.77 -30.13 11.04
C ILE A 436 2.36 -29.52 11.09
N PHE A 437 1.55 -29.75 10.06
CA PHE A 437 0.18 -29.24 10.02
C PHE A 437 -0.69 -29.86 11.13
N ASN A 438 -0.56 -31.16 11.38
CA ASN A 438 -1.29 -31.83 12.45
C ASN A 438 -0.83 -31.38 13.85
N ASP A 439 0.46 -31.11 14.05
CA ASP A 439 0.95 -30.48 15.29
C ASP A 439 0.34 -29.08 15.49
N PHE A 440 0.27 -28.27 14.43
CA PHE A 440 -0.42 -26.98 14.48
C PHE A 440 -1.90 -27.12 14.85
N VAL A 441 -2.63 -28.04 14.21
CA VAL A 441 -4.05 -28.28 14.51
C VAL A 441 -4.24 -28.77 15.95
N ALA A 442 -3.36 -29.63 16.45
CA ALA A 442 -3.38 -30.08 17.84
C ALA A 442 -3.08 -28.93 18.82
N TRP A 443 -2.12 -28.06 18.49
CA TRP A 443 -1.77 -26.87 19.27
C TRP A 443 -2.93 -25.86 19.35
N LEU A 444 -3.82 -25.82 18.36
CA LEU A 444 -5.01 -24.96 18.36
C LEU A 444 -6.12 -25.43 19.31
N HIS A 445 -6.06 -26.64 19.88
CA HIS A 445 -7.17 -27.23 20.65
C HIS A 445 -7.66 -26.35 21.81
N ASP A 446 -6.76 -25.64 22.49
CA ASP A 446 -7.07 -24.76 23.62
C ASP A 446 -7.07 -23.26 23.24
N LYS A 447 -7.03 -22.94 21.95
CA LYS A 447 -6.97 -21.56 21.43
C LYS A 447 -8.33 -21.10 20.94
N ASP A 448 -8.62 -19.82 21.14
CA ASP A 448 -9.78 -19.19 20.51
C ASP A 448 -9.43 -18.73 19.09
N TYR A 449 -10.01 -19.40 18.09
CA TYR A 449 -9.97 -19.01 16.68
C TYR A 449 -11.37 -18.87 16.07
N ASP A 450 -12.38 -18.63 16.91
CA ASP A 450 -13.74 -18.42 16.47
C ASP A 450 -13.87 -17.20 15.53
N TYR A 451 -14.72 -17.32 14.53
CA TYR A 451 -15.03 -16.26 13.57
C TYR A 451 -16.51 -16.27 13.21
N THR A 452 -17.01 -15.13 12.74
CA THR A 452 -18.35 -15.02 12.17
C THR A 452 -18.21 -14.65 10.72
N THR A 453 -18.80 -15.46 9.84
CA THR A 453 -18.85 -15.18 8.42
C THR A 453 -19.74 -13.97 8.12
N ARG A 454 -19.50 -13.30 6.99
CA ARG A 454 -20.38 -12.22 6.52
C ARG A 454 -21.82 -12.70 6.34
N SER A 455 -22.01 -13.93 5.88
CA SER A 455 -23.32 -14.51 5.67
C SER A 455 -24.07 -14.72 6.99
N GLU A 456 -23.39 -15.21 8.04
CA GLU A 456 -23.97 -15.30 9.40
C GLU A 456 -24.35 -13.91 9.95
N LYS A 457 -23.48 -12.91 9.75
CA LYS A 457 -23.79 -11.52 10.14
C LYS A 457 -25.02 -10.98 9.42
N MET A 458 -25.09 -11.17 8.09
CA MET A 458 -26.24 -10.74 7.28
C MET A 458 -27.52 -11.46 7.68
N LEU A 459 -27.46 -12.76 8.01
CA LEU A 459 -28.61 -13.51 8.49
C LEU A 459 -29.09 -12.98 9.86
N SER A 460 -28.16 -12.71 10.78
CA SER A 460 -28.46 -12.06 12.07
C SER A 460 -29.09 -10.68 11.88
N ASP A 461 -28.57 -9.85 10.96
CA ASP A 461 -29.09 -8.51 10.72
C ASP A 461 -30.47 -8.55 10.03
N LEU A 462 -30.68 -9.51 9.13
CA LEU A 462 -31.97 -9.79 8.52
C LEU A 462 -32.99 -10.25 9.57
N LYS A 463 -32.59 -11.15 10.48
CA LYS A 463 -33.42 -11.59 11.62
C LYS A 463 -33.86 -10.43 12.50
N LYS A 464 -32.92 -9.58 12.93
CA LYS A 464 -33.22 -8.37 13.72
C LYS A 464 -34.16 -7.42 12.99
N THR A 465 -34.02 -7.30 11.67
CA THR A 465 -34.93 -6.47 10.85
C THR A 465 -36.32 -7.10 10.78
N ALA A 466 -36.41 -8.41 10.53
CA ALA A 466 -37.67 -9.14 10.50
C ALA A 466 -38.41 -9.15 11.85
N GLU A 467 -37.68 -9.15 12.98
CA GLU A 467 -38.27 -8.99 14.32
C GLU A 467 -38.90 -7.59 14.48
N LYS A 468 -38.21 -6.53 14.04
CA LYS A 468 -38.72 -5.14 14.08
C LYS A 468 -39.94 -4.93 13.18
N GLU A 469 -39.94 -5.58 12.02
CA GLU A 469 -41.02 -5.52 11.03
C GLU A 469 -42.15 -6.52 11.31
N GLN A 470 -42.04 -7.32 12.38
CA GLN A 470 -43.02 -8.33 12.80
C GLN A 470 -43.19 -9.54 11.86
N TYR A 471 -42.28 -9.74 10.89
CA TYR A 471 -42.26 -10.90 10.00
C TYR A 471 -41.58 -12.14 10.61
N TYR A 472 -40.76 -11.97 11.66
CA TYR A 472 -39.94 -13.08 12.19
C TYR A 472 -40.76 -14.29 12.64
N THR A 473 -41.94 -14.09 13.24
CA THR A 473 -42.77 -15.18 13.75
C THR A 473 -43.14 -16.18 12.65
N GLU A 474 -43.49 -15.68 11.47
CA GLU A 474 -43.85 -16.52 10.31
C GLU A 474 -42.62 -17.17 9.67
N LEU A 475 -41.48 -16.46 9.68
CA LEU A 475 -40.22 -16.90 9.05
C LEU A 475 -39.28 -17.68 9.97
N LYS A 476 -39.68 -17.93 11.21
CA LYS A 476 -38.82 -18.57 12.21
C LYS A 476 -38.25 -19.91 11.73
N PRO A 477 -39.04 -20.83 11.12
CA PRO A 477 -38.51 -22.10 10.65
C PRO A 477 -37.41 -21.94 9.60
N GLU A 478 -37.54 -20.97 8.69
CA GLU A 478 -36.56 -20.65 7.66
C GLU A 478 -35.28 -20.06 8.26
N PHE A 479 -35.41 -19.17 9.25
CA PHE A 479 -34.25 -18.64 9.98
C PHE A 479 -33.50 -19.75 10.72
N ASP A 480 -34.20 -20.59 11.48
CA ASP A 480 -33.57 -21.71 12.21
C ASP A 480 -32.88 -22.69 11.24
N LEU A 481 -33.48 -22.94 10.07
CA LEU A 481 -32.91 -23.79 9.04
C LEU A 481 -31.66 -23.17 8.40
N LEU A 482 -31.69 -21.88 8.09
CA LEU A 482 -30.53 -21.16 7.54
C LEU A 482 -29.42 -21.08 8.58
N GLU A 483 -29.72 -20.74 9.82
CA GLU A 483 -28.75 -20.69 10.92
C GLU A 483 -28.07 -22.05 11.10
N SER A 484 -28.83 -23.14 11.19
CA SER A 484 -28.27 -24.49 11.35
C SER A 484 -27.42 -24.96 10.16
N LYS A 485 -27.81 -24.61 8.92
CA LYS A 485 -27.04 -24.96 7.71
C LYS A 485 -25.80 -24.08 7.50
N MET A 486 -25.80 -22.87 8.06
CA MET A 486 -24.71 -21.92 7.91
C MET A 486 -23.72 -21.97 9.08
N MET A 487 -24.04 -22.69 10.16
CA MET A 487 -23.08 -22.99 11.22
C MET A 487 -21.86 -23.69 10.62
N HIS A 488 -20.73 -23.00 10.67
CA HIS A 488 -19.48 -23.50 10.17
C HIS A 488 -18.86 -24.49 11.18
N ASN A 489 -18.16 -25.51 10.66
CA ASN A 489 -17.39 -26.42 11.51
C ASN A 489 -15.92 -26.03 11.41
N LYS A 490 -15.43 -25.35 12.44
CA LYS A 490 -14.04 -24.88 12.54
C LYS A 490 -12.99 -25.95 12.23
N GLN A 491 -13.18 -27.17 12.72
CA GLN A 491 -12.24 -28.28 12.45
C GLN A 491 -12.31 -28.73 10.99
N ALA A 492 -13.50 -28.78 10.41
CA ALA A 492 -13.66 -29.10 9.00
C ALA A 492 -13.09 -27.98 8.10
N ASP A 493 -13.21 -26.72 8.50
CA ASP A 493 -12.68 -25.58 7.77
C ASP A 493 -11.14 -25.55 7.79
N LEU A 494 -10.50 -25.93 8.91
CA LEU A 494 -9.04 -26.13 8.94
C LEU A 494 -8.57 -27.14 7.89
N ILE A 495 -9.30 -28.24 7.70
CA ILE A 495 -8.98 -29.27 6.71
C ILE A 495 -9.27 -28.76 5.29
N LYS A 496 -10.45 -28.17 5.08
CA LYS A 496 -10.92 -27.66 3.79
C LYS A 496 -9.99 -26.60 3.21
N TYR A 497 -9.47 -25.71 4.05
CA TYR A 497 -8.57 -24.62 3.66
C TYR A 497 -7.11 -24.89 4.06
N SER A 498 -6.74 -26.16 4.19
CA SER A 498 -5.41 -26.56 4.67
C SER A 498 -4.27 -26.07 3.78
N ASP A 499 -4.44 -26.04 2.45
CA ASP A 499 -3.41 -25.55 1.53
C ASP A 499 -3.05 -24.07 1.80
N ASP A 500 -4.06 -23.21 1.95
CA ASP A 500 -3.85 -21.78 2.26
C ASP A 500 -3.18 -21.61 3.62
N ILE A 501 -3.64 -22.35 4.64
CA ILE A 501 -3.09 -22.28 6.00
C ILE A 501 -1.65 -22.80 6.01
N LYS A 502 -1.34 -23.88 5.28
CA LYS A 502 0.01 -24.41 5.12
C LYS A 502 0.92 -23.38 4.45
N SER A 503 0.47 -22.70 3.40
CA SER A 503 1.26 -21.64 2.75
C SER A 503 1.56 -20.47 3.71
N MET A 504 0.57 -20.05 4.50
CA MET A 504 0.74 -19.02 5.53
C MET A 504 1.71 -19.44 6.65
N LEU A 505 1.57 -20.67 7.16
CA LEU A 505 2.49 -21.25 8.14
C LEU A 505 3.91 -21.34 7.58
N ARG A 506 4.07 -21.78 6.32
CA ARG A 506 5.37 -21.85 5.65
C ARG A 506 6.03 -20.49 5.61
N SER A 507 5.31 -19.49 5.10
CA SER A 507 5.76 -18.09 5.02
C SER A 507 6.20 -17.56 6.38
N GLU A 508 5.40 -17.82 7.41
CA GLU A 508 5.68 -17.31 8.75
C GLU A 508 6.85 -18.04 9.42
N ILE A 509 6.91 -19.38 9.35
CA ILE A 509 8.01 -20.18 9.88
C ILE A 509 9.33 -19.82 9.19
N VAL A 510 9.38 -19.80 7.85
CA VAL A 510 10.61 -19.51 7.09
C VAL A 510 11.20 -18.15 7.49
N SER A 511 10.35 -17.15 7.75
CA SER A 511 10.82 -15.82 8.16
C SER A 511 11.62 -15.81 9.48
N ARG A 512 11.43 -16.81 10.36
CA ARG A 512 12.18 -16.92 11.63
C ARG A 512 13.62 -17.40 11.45
N TYR A 513 13.91 -18.02 10.31
CA TYR A 513 15.22 -18.58 9.97
C TYR A 513 15.94 -17.76 8.91
N TYR A 514 15.18 -17.25 7.93
CA TYR A 514 15.72 -16.64 6.72
C TYR A 514 15.17 -15.23 6.45
N PHE A 515 14.55 -14.61 7.45
CA PHE A 515 14.05 -13.22 7.41
C PHE A 515 13.09 -12.96 6.23
N GLN A 516 12.97 -11.70 5.83
CA GLN A 516 12.08 -11.23 4.76
C GLN A 516 12.38 -11.92 3.43
N LYS A 517 13.67 -12.05 3.08
CA LYS A 517 14.11 -12.61 1.79
C LYS A 517 13.77 -14.09 1.67
N GLY A 518 13.98 -14.86 2.75
CA GLY A 518 13.59 -16.27 2.78
C GLY A 518 12.10 -16.46 2.64
N ARG A 519 11.29 -15.64 3.32
CA ARG A 519 9.82 -15.65 3.19
C ARG A 519 9.40 -15.46 1.72
N ILE A 520 9.93 -14.43 1.06
CA ILE A 520 9.66 -14.18 -0.37
C ILE A 520 10.12 -15.37 -1.23
N LYS A 521 11.34 -15.86 -1.00
CA LYS A 521 11.89 -17.00 -1.75
C LYS A 521 11.03 -18.27 -1.65
N ALA A 522 10.48 -18.55 -0.46
CA ALA A 522 9.57 -19.66 -0.25
C ALA A 522 8.24 -19.45 -0.99
N SER A 523 7.61 -18.26 -0.86
CA SER A 523 6.31 -17.98 -1.46
C SER A 523 6.33 -18.08 -3.00
N LEU A 524 7.44 -17.70 -3.63
CA LEU A 524 7.61 -17.77 -5.09
C LEU A 524 7.49 -19.20 -5.67
N THR A 525 7.69 -20.24 -4.86
CA THR A 525 7.58 -21.63 -5.32
C THR A 525 6.11 -22.10 -5.48
N GLU A 526 5.19 -21.44 -4.77
CA GLU A 526 3.76 -21.76 -4.78
C GLU A 526 2.94 -20.76 -5.62
N ASP A 527 3.51 -19.59 -5.91
CA ASP A 527 2.86 -18.47 -6.57
C ASP A 527 2.40 -18.79 -8.01
N LYS A 528 1.07 -18.84 -8.20
CA LYS A 528 0.42 -19.15 -9.48
C LYS A 528 0.64 -18.06 -10.53
N GLU A 529 0.69 -16.79 -10.12
CA GLU A 529 0.88 -15.68 -11.05
C GLU A 529 2.31 -15.62 -11.55
N VAL A 530 3.28 -15.91 -10.68
CA VAL A 530 4.69 -16.03 -11.08
C VAL A 530 4.89 -17.21 -12.03
N LYS A 531 4.25 -18.37 -11.77
CA LYS A 531 4.29 -19.52 -12.70
C LYS A 531 3.70 -19.16 -14.06
N SER A 532 2.53 -18.52 -14.08
CA SER A 532 1.89 -18.04 -15.32
C SER A 532 2.78 -17.05 -16.08
N ALA A 533 3.40 -16.10 -15.37
CA ALA A 533 4.34 -15.15 -15.96
C ALA A 533 5.56 -15.83 -16.59
N ILE A 534 6.12 -16.86 -15.95
CA ILE A 534 7.22 -17.67 -16.51
C ILE A 534 6.76 -18.39 -17.80
N GLU A 535 5.57 -18.98 -17.80
CA GLU A 535 5.02 -19.66 -18.99
C GLU A 535 4.83 -18.68 -20.16
N ILE A 536 4.27 -17.50 -19.90
CA ILE A 536 4.10 -16.43 -20.89
C ILE A 536 5.45 -15.97 -21.45
N LEU A 537 6.47 -15.78 -20.60
CA LEU A 537 7.80 -15.37 -21.04
C LEU A 537 8.53 -16.43 -21.87
N LYS A 538 8.21 -17.71 -21.68
CA LYS A 538 8.78 -18.84 -22.44
C LYS A 538 8.10 -19.04 -23.79
N ASP A 539 6.82 -18.67 -23.93
CA ASP A 539 6.09 -18.73 -25.19
C ASP A 539 6.13 -17.39 -25.93
N GLU A 540 7.18 -17.18 -26.72
CA GLU A 540 7.38 -15.96 -27.51
C GLU A 540 6.20 -15.66 -28.44
N LYS A 541 5.52 -16.68 -28.98
CA LYS A 541 4.37 -16.51 -29.86
C LYS A 541 3.19 -15.95 -29.09
N THR A 542 2.89 -16.53 -27.93
CA THR A 542 1.81 -16.06 -27.05
C THR A 542 2.11 -14.67 -26.50
N TYR A 543 3.34 -14.42 -26.04
CA TYR A 543 3.78 -13.10 -25.57
C TYR A 543 3.57 -12.01 -26.63
N LYS A 544 4.03 -12.23 -27.86
CA LYS A 544 3.82 -11.30 -28.98
C LYS A 544 2.35 -11.13 -29.32
N ALA A 545 1.58 -12.23 -29.36
CA ALA A 545 0.15 -12.16 -29.63
C ALA A 545 -0.61 -11.31 -28.59
N ILE A 546 -0.21 -11.35 -27.32
CA ILE A 546 -0.78 -10.49 -26.26
C ILE A 546 -0.46 -9.02 -26.54
N LEU A 547 0.79 -8.68 -26.85
CA LEU A 547 1.21 -7.29 -27.13
C LEU A 547 0.61 -6.74 -28.43
N ASP A 548 0.40 -7.60 -29.42
CA ASP A 548 -0.24 -7.25 -30.70
C ASP A 548 -1.77 -7.19 -30.61
N GLY A 549 -2.36 -7.61 -29.47
CA GLY A 549 -3.81 -7.65 -29.27
C GLY A 549 -4.53 -8.73 -30.09
N THR A 550 -3.82 -9.80 -30.48
CA THR A 550 -4.35 -10.91 -31.28
C THR A 550 -4.54 -12.20 -30.47
N SER A 551 -4.17 -12.19 -29.18
CA SER A 551 -4.31 -13.34 -28.28
C SER A 551 -5.75 -13.54 -27.81
N ASN A 552 -6.16 -14.81 -27.65
CA ASN A 552 -7.42 -15.19 -27.03
C ASN A 552 -7.35 -15.26 -25.49
N LEU A 553 -6.17 -15.07 -24.91
CA LEU A 553 -5.96 -15.10 -23.45
C LEU A 553 -6.25 -13.75 -22.79
N THR A 554 -6.40 -12.69 -23.59
CA THR A 554 -6.67 -11.34 -23.07
C THR A 554 -8.14 -11.17 -22.74
N ASN A 555 -8.44 -10.45 -21.65
CA ASN A 555 -9.82 -10.18 -21.24
C ASN A 555 -10.63 -9.49 -22.35
N THR A 556 -11.63 -10.18 -22.88
CA THR A 556 -12.75 -9.58 -23.58
C THR A 556 -13.91 -9.39 -22.60
N LYS A 557 -13.89 -8.29 -21.83
CA LYS A 557 -14.94 -7.83 -20.89
C LYS A 557 -15.50 -8.87 -19.89
N SER A 558 -15.25 -8.64 -18.60
CA SER A 558 -16.22 -8.95 -17.53
C SER A 558 -17.10 -7.73 -17.29
#